data_AF-X0UF13-F1
#
_entry.id   AF-X0UF13-F1
#
_cell.length_a   1.000
_cell.length_b   1.000
_cell.length_c   1.000
_cell.angle_alpha   90.00
_cell.angle_beta   90.00
_cell.angle_gamma   90.00
#
_symmetry.space_group_name_H-M   'P 1'
#
loop_
_entity.id
_entity.type
_entity.pdbx_description
1 polymer ?
#
loop_
_entity_poly.entity_id
_entity_poly.type
_entity_poly.pdbx_seq_one_letter_code
_entity_poly.pdbx_strand_id
1 'polypeptide(L)'
;ETDTFIRQGALIIWENNSASPVSIYSGTTTYAQFQADPDLNLYGNVFNSETLEPGERYSYKFVSVGEFNWFVYPGILTGKITVTRERISSRDQYVVLENDGLESPFSSRVMKLDSWGNTLWTFGEGYLVKPRDARPLLNNGVIIST
;
A
#
# COMPACT_ATOMS: atom_id res chain seq x y z
N GLU A 1 -1.86 -3.95 14.03
CA GLU A 1 -1.34 -4.66 12.84
C GLU A 1 -1.24 -3.68 11.69
N THR A 2 -0.11 -3.68 11.00
CA THR A 2 0.10 -2.83 9.82
C THR A 2 -0.20 -3.68 8.58
N ASP A 3 -1.37 -3.49 7.98
CA ASP A 3 -1.74 -4.11 6.71
C ASP A 3 -1.24 -3.25 5.54
N THR A 4 -0.39 -3.81 4.69
CA THR A 4 0.14 -3.11 3.50
C THR A 4 -0.24 -3.85 2.22
N PHE A 5 -0.79 -3.14 1.25
CA PHE A 5 -1.12 -3.68 -0.07
C PHE A 5 -0.09 -3.23 -1.10
N ILE A 6 0.47 -4.16 -1.84
CA ILE A 6 1.47 -3.87 -2.88
C ILE A 6 1.20 -4.62 -4.18
N ARG A 7 1.79 -4.11 -5.25
CA ARG A 7 1.83 -4.79 -6.53
C ARG A 7 2.85 -5.93 -6.51
N GLN A 8 2.55 -7.02 -7.19
CA GLN A 8 3.53 -8.01 -7.59
C GLN A 8 4.73 -7.34 -8.27
N GLY A 9 5.93 -7.73 -7.87
CA GLY A 9 7.20 -7.15 -8.31
C GLY A 9 7.64 -5.92 -7.50
N ALA A 10 6.85 -5.45 -6.53
CA ALA A 10 7.25 -4.34 -5.66
C ALA A 10 8.34 -4.76 -4.67
N LEU A 11 9.21 -3.79 -4.34
CA LEU A 11 10.20 -3.89 -3.29
C LEU A 11 9.62 -3.28 -2.02
N ILE A 12 9.60 -4.04 -0.92
CA ILE A 12 9.34 -3.50 0.41
C ILE A 12 10.66 -3.25 1.10
N ILE A 13 10.73 -2.14 1.82
CA ILE A 13 11.89 -1.75 2.61
C ILE A 13 11.42 -1.59 4.05
N TRP A 14 12.05 -2.34 4.95
CA TRP A 14 11.98 -2.10 6.39
C TRP A 14 13.18 -1.29 6.80
N GLU A 15 12.98 -0.32 7.67
CA GLU A 15 14.04 0.52 8.25
C GLU A 15 13.98 0.41 9.77
N ASN A 16 15.13 0.15 10.39
CA ASN A 16 15.21 0.12 11.85
C ASN A 16 15.26 1.55 12.40
N ASN A 17 14.09 2.12 12.69
CA ASN A 17 13.98 3.41 13.37
C ASN A 17 14.01 3.30 14.91
N SER A 18 14.31 2.12 15.46
CA SER A 18 14.39 1.92 16.90
C SER A 18 15.79 2.21 17.44
N ALA A 19 15.92 2.31 18.76
CA ALA A 19 17.21 2.51 19.42
C ALA A 19 18.03 1.22 19.59
N SER A 20 17.49 0.07 19.19
CA SER A 20 18.10 -1.25 19.40
C SER A 20 18.21 -2.02 18.08
N PRO A 21 19.15 -2.97 17.96
CA PRO A 21 19.22 -3.84 16.79
C PRO A 21 17.97 -4.70 16.64
N VAL A 22 17.52 -4.93 15.40
CA VAL A 22 16.33 -5.75 15.10
C VAL A 22 16.53 -6.66 13.91
N SER A 23 15.76 -7.74 13.82
CA SER A 23 15.68 -8.60 12.62
C SER A 23 14.23 -8.77 12.18
N ILE A 24 14.03 -8.94 10.88
CA ILE A 24 12.73 -9.12 10.23
C ILE A 24 12.59 -10.57 9.79
N TYR A 25 11.48 -11.20 10.15
CA TYR A 25 11.17 -12.59 9.77
C TYR A 25 9.82 -12.67 9.07
N SER A 26 9.75 -13.45 7.99
CA SER A 26 8.47 -13.90 7.45
C SER A 26 7.84 -14.94 8.37
N GLY A 27 6.53 -14.86 8.58
CA GLY A 27 5.78 -15.82 9.39
C GLY A 27 4.74 -15.14 10.28
N THR A 28 3.89 -15.96 10.89
CA THR A 28 2.84 -15.50 11.79
C THR A 28 3.24 -15.81 13.23
N THR A 29 3.40 -14.79 14.05
CA THR A 29 3.58 -14.95 15.49
C THR A 29 2.99 -13.74 16.22
N THR A 30 2.83 -13.85 17.53
CA THR A 30 2.49 -12.75 18.44
C THR A 30 3.45 -12.81 19.62
N TYR A 31 3.55 -11.73 20.41
CA TYR A 31 4.42 -11.74 21.59
C TYR A 31 4.12 -12.95 22.51
N ALA A 32 2.85 -13.25 22.76
CA ALA A 32 2.45 -14.38 23.60
C ALA A 32 2.79 -15.74 22.98
N GLN A 33 2.59 -15.91 21.66
CA GLN A 33 2.94 -17.16 20.97
C GLN A 33 4.44 -17.39 20.93
N PHE A 34 5.22 -16.35 20.64
CA PHE A 34 6.67 -16.44 20.60
C PHE A 34 7.28 -16.71 21.98
N GLN A 35 6.70 -16.15 23.05
CA GLN A 35 7.16 -16.46 24.42
C GLN A 35 6.84 -17.91 24.83
N ALA A 36 5.78 -18.51 24.29
CA ALA A 36 5.44 -19.90 24.55
C ALA A 36 6.35 -20.89 23.80
N ASP A 37 6.84 -20.51 22.61
CA ASP A 37 7.77 -21.31 21.79
C ASP A 37 8.76 -20.38 21.06
N PRO A 38 9.90 -20.02 21.70
CA PRO A 38 10.85 -19.03 21.19
C PRO A 38 11.82 -19.61 20.16
N ASP A 39 11.37 -20.53 19.29
CA ASP A 39 12.20 -21.08 18.22
C ASP A 39 12.13 -20.22 16.95
N LEU A 40 13.19 -19.46 16.69
CA LEU A 40 13.32 -18.64 15.48
C LEU A 40 13.45 -19.46 14.19
N ASN A 41 13.84 -20.74 14.26
CA ASN A 41 14.03 -21.59 13.08
C ASN A 41 12.70 -21.96 12.39
N LEU A 42 11.57 -21.72 13.05
CA LEU A 42 10.23 -21.92 12.49
C LEU A 42 9.80 -20.78 11.55
N TYR A 43 10.57 -19.69 11.50
CA TYR A 43 10.23 -18.48 10.75
C TYR A 43 11.30 -18.16 9.70
N GLY A 44 11.00 -17.20 8.82
CA GLY A 44 11.96 -16.72 7.82
C GLY A 44 12.06 -17.56 6.55
N ASN A 45 11.17 -18.54 6.36
CA ASN A 45 11.16 -19.44 5.20
C ASN A 45 10.92 -18.75 3.83
N VAL A 46 10.25 -17.59 3.83
CA VAL A 46 10.05 -16.78 2.62
C VAL A 46 11.10 -15.67 2.56
N PHE A 47 11.33 -14.99 3.67
CA PHE A 47 12.36 -13.98 3.80
C PHE A 47 12.78 -13.80 5.25
N ASN A 48 14.06 -13.52 5.45
CA ASN A 48 14.61 -13.12 6.73
C ASN A 48 15.71 -12.08 6.50
N SER A 49 15.79 -11.09 7.38
CA SER A 49 16.93 -10.18 7.40
C SER A 49 18.04 -10.71 8.30
N GLU A 50 19.25 -10.21 8.09
CA GLU A 50 20.27 -10.20 9.14
C GLU A 50 19.84 -9.23 10.28
N THR A 51 20.68 -9.09 11.31
CA THR A 51 20.49 -8.04 12.32
C THR A 51 20.72 -6.68 11.68
N LEU A 52 19.72 -5.80 11.82
CA LEU A 52 19.75 -4.42 11.36
C LEU A 52 20.04 -3.51 12.55
N GLU A 53 21.15 -2.78 12.48
CA GLU A 53 21.46 -1.70 13.43
C GLU A 53 20.51 -0.49 13.23
N PRO A 54 20.39 0.41 14.22
CA PRO A 54 19.59 1.63 14.07
C PRO A 54 19.97 2.43 12.81
N GLY A 55 18.97 2.72 11.97
CA GLY A 55 19.11 3.39 10.67
C GLY A 55 19.34 2.47 9.47
N GLU A 56 19.61 1.18 9.70
CA GLU A 56 19.80 0.22 8.61
C GLU A 56 18.48 -0.24 7.99
N ARG A 57 18.60 -0.75 6.76
CA ARG A 57 17.46 -1.13 5.92
C ARG A 57 17.60 -2.54 5.41
N TYR A 58 16.49 -3.26 5.45
CA TYR A 58 16.33 -4.54 4.76
C TYR A 58 15.30 -4.37 3.65
N SER A 59 15.55 -4.97 2.49
CA SER A 59 14.59 -4.93 1.39
C SER A 59 14.33 -6.31 0.81
N TYR A 60 13.08 -6.57 0.45
CA TYR A 60 12.66 -7.82 -0.16
C TYR A 60 11.68 -7.58 -1.29
N LYS A 61 11.87 -8.28 -2.41
CA LYS A 61 11.05 -8.14 -3.62
C LYS A 61 9.98 -9.23 -3.66
N PHE A 62 8.73 -8.83 -3.63
CA PHE A 62 7.59 -9.74 -3.65
C PHE A 62 7.18 -10.08 -5.08
N VAL A 63 7.67 -11.20 -5.61
CA VAL A 63 7.39 -11.63 -7.00
C VAL A 63 6.18 -12.55 -7.14
N SER A 64 5.58 -13.00 -6.04
CA SER A 64 4.41 -13.88 -6.03
C SER A 64 3.23 -13.19 -5.36
N VAL A 65 2.04 -13.37 -5.92
CA VAL A 65 0.79 -12.90 -5.30
C VAL A 65 0.46 -13.74 -4.07
N GLY A 66 -0.16 -13.13 -3.06
CA GLY A 66 -0.51 -13.81 -1.82
C GLY A 66 -0.46 -12.89 -0.61
N GLU A 67 -0.72 -13.47 0.56
CA GLU A 67 -0.57 -12.81 1.85
C GLU A 67 0.69 -13.31 2.56
N PHE A 68 1.47 -12.37 3.09
CA PHE A 68 2.74 -12.63 3.75
C PHE A 68 2.74 -11.94 5.10
N ASN A 69 2.66 -12.72 6.17
CA ASN A 69 2.82 -12.22 7.53
C ASN A 69 4.31 -12.02 7.83
N TRP A 70 4.60 -11.07 8.70
CA TRP A 70 5.95 -10.80 9.16
C TRP A 70 5.94 -10.31 10.59
N PHE A 71 7.10 -10.44 11.24
CA PHE A 71 7.34 -9.83 12.54
C PHE A 71 8.78 -9.34 12.70
N VAL A 72 8.98 -8.44 13.66
CA VAL A 72 10.28 -7.93 14.10
C VAL A 72 10.69 -8.61 15.39
N TYR A 73 11.93 -9.06 15.50
CA TYR A 73 12.55 -9.52 16.75
C TYR A 73 13.63 -8.52 17.18
N PRO A 74 13.85 -8.24 18.49
CA PRO A 74 13.20 -8.85 19.67
C PRO A 74 11.87 -8.22 20.10
N GLY A 75 11.50 -7.04 19.58
CA GLY A 75 10.32 -6.29 20.05
C GLY A 75 8.95 -6.91 19.73
N ILE A 76 8.88 -7.98 18.94
CA ILE A 76 7.67 -8.63 18.41
C ILE A 76 6.60 -7.63 17.97
N LEU A 77 6.94 -6.87 16.92
CA LEU A 77 5.96 -6.11 16.13
C LEU A 77 5.54 -6.94 14.94
N THR A 78 4.24 -7.04 14.66
CA THR A 78 3.70 -7.89 13.59
C THR A 78 3.01 -7.06 12.51
N GLY A 79 3.01 -7.58 11.29
CA GLY A 79 2.29 -6.99 10.17
C GLY A 79 1.99 -7.99 9.07
N LYS A 80 1.22 -7.53 8.08
CA LYS A 80 0.81 -8.34 6.94
C LYS A 80 1.00 -7.55 5.65
N ILE A 81 1.56 -8.23 4.65
CA ILE A 81 1.73 -7.71 3.30
C ILE A 81 0.82 -8.51 2.37
N THR A 82 -0.11 -7.85 1.72
CA THR A 82 -0.97 -8.44 0.70
C THR A 82 -0.47 -8.01 -0.68
N VAL A 83 0.00 -8.98 -1.47
CA VAL A 83 0.56 -8.78 -2.81
C VAL A 83 -0.49 -9.10 -3.85
N THR A 84 -0.90 -8.10 -4.63
CA THR A 84 -1.90 -8.23 -5.70
C THR A 84 -1.28 -7.93 -7.06
N ARG A 85 -1.91 -8.36 -8.16
CA ARG A 85 -1.41 -8.09 -9.53
C ARG A 85 -1.48 -6.60 -9.89
N GLU A 86 -2.52 -5.92 -9.43
CA GLU A 86 -2.88 -4.57 -9.87
C GLU A 86 -2.70 -3.48 -8.82
N ARG A 87 -2.06 -3.76 -7.67
CA ARG A 87 -1.90 -2.81 -6.54
C ARG A 87 -3.22 -2.27 -5.98
N ILE A 88 -4.35 -2.90 -6.28
CA ILE A 88 -5.66 -2.50 -5.78
C ILE A 88 -5.89 -3.18 -4.43
N SER A 89 -6.08 -2.38 -3.38
CA SER A 89 -6.59 -2.76 -2.08
C SER A 89 -8.11 -2.66 -2.05
N SER A 90 -8.77 -3.46 -1.22
CA SER A 90 -10.21 -3.30 -0.95
C SER A 90 -10.56 -1.95 -0.32
N ARG A 91 -9.57 -1.25 0.25
CA ARG A 91 -9.74 0.07 0.87
C ARG A 91 -9.46 1.23 -0.10
N ASP A 92 -8.98 0.95 -1.31
CA ASP A 92 -8.65 2.00 -2.26
C ASP A 92 -9.91 2.73 -2.73
N GLN A 93 -9.75 4.03 -2.99
CA GLN A 93 -10.79 4.88 -3.54
C GLN A 93 -10.20 5.65 -4.73
N TYR A 94 -10.95 5.70 -5.82
CA TYR A 94 -10.53 6.30 -7.07
C TYR A 94 -11.37 7.54 -7.34
N VAL A 95 -10.75 8.60 -7.84
CA VAL A 95 -11.48 9.73 -8.44
C VAL A 95 -11.37 9.56 -9.95
N VAL A 96 -12.51 9.41 -10.60
CA VAL A 96 -12.61 9.29 -12.05
C VAL A 96 -13.25 10.56 -12.58
N LEU A 97 -12.64 11.08 -13.64
CA LEU A 97 -13.23 12.13 -14.44
C LEU A 97 -13.77 11.54 -15.74
N GLU A 98 -15.09 11.57 -15.90
CA GLU A 98 -15.75 11.23 -17.14
C GLU A 98 -16.00 12.51 -17.94
N ASN A 99 -15.68 12.48 -19.24
CA ASN A 99 -15.85 13.57 -20.17
C ASN A 99 -16.05 12.95 -21.57
N ASP A 100 -17.14 13.31 -22.25
CA ASP A 100 -17.46 12.80 -23.59
C ASP A 100 -16.77 13.58 -24.72
N GLY A 101 -15.97 14.59 -24.38
CA GLY A 101 -15.24 15.45 -25.32
C GLY A 101 -16.09 16.53 -25.98
N LEU A 102 -17.40 16.60 -25.69
CA LEU A 102 -18.30 17.60 -26.27
C LEU A 102 -18.18 18.94 -25.52
N GLU A 103 -18.58 20.02 -26.17
CA GLU A 103 -18.76 21.34 -25.53
C GLU A 103 -20.07 21.43 -24.77
N SER A 104 -20.47 20.33 -24.14
CA SER A 104 -21.75 20.20 -23.48
C SER A 104 -21.55 19.69 -22.06
N PRO A 105 -22.31 20.22 -21.08
CA PRO A 105 -22.15 19.81 -19.69
C PRO A 105 -22.88 18.51 -19.33
N PHE A 106 -23.66 17.93 -20.25
CA PHE A 106 -24.67 16.92 -19.92
C PHE A 106 -24.15 15.52 -19.55
N SER A 107 -22.87 15.25 -19.81
CA SER A 107 -22.28 13.92 -19.71
C SER A 107 -20.99 13.88 -18.90
N SER A 108 -20.39 15.04 -18.63
CA SER A 108 -19.17 15.12 -17.85
C SER A 108 -19.50 15.07 -16.36
N ARG A 109 -18.74 14.27 -15.61
CA ARG A 109 -18.86 14.21 -14.16
C ARG A 109 -17.54 13.83 -13.52
N VAL A 110 -17.40 14.24 -12.27
CA VAL A 110 -16.37 13.68 -11.38
C VAL A 110 -17.08 12.70 -10.47
N MET A 111 -16.56 11.50 -10.36
CA MET A 111 -17.10 10.50 -9.46
C MET A 111 -16.00 9.90 -8.60
N LYS A 112 -16.36 9.52 -7.38
CA LYS A 112 -15.51 8.74 -6.51
C LYS A 112 -16.02 7.32 -6.43
N LEU A 113 -15.14 6.38 -6.72
CA LEU A 113 -15.42 4.94 -6.70
C LEU A 113 -14.70 4.30 -5.53
N ASP A 114 -15.29 3.25 -4.96
CA ASP A 114 -14.54 2.30 -4.15
C ASP A 114 -13.75 1.30 -5.03
N SER A 115 -13.02 0.42 -4.37
CA SER A 115 -12.19 -0.61 -5.02
C SER A 115 -12.97 -1.68 -5.80
N TRP A 116 -14.29 -1.78 -5.58
CA TRP A 116 -15.20 -2.66 -6.30
C TRP A 116 -15.92 -1.97 -7.46
N GLY A 117 -15.66 -0.68 -7.65
CA GLY A 117 -16.30 0.14 -8.69
C GLY A 117 -17.68 0.68 -8.28
N ASN A 118 -18.07 0.59 -7.01
CA ASN A 118 -19.30 1.23 -6.56
C ASN A 118 -19.10 2.74 -6.43
N THR A 119 -20.07 3.51 -6.89
CA THR A 119 -20.06 4.97 -6.75
C THR A 119 -20.32 5.38 -5.30
N LEU A 120 -19.34 6.05 -4.70
CA LEU A 120 -19.46 6.65 -3.36
C LEU A 120 -20.06 8.05 -3.43
N TRP A 121 -19.69 8.83 -4.44
CA TRP A 121 -20.31 10.12 -4.75
C TRP A 121 -20.12 10.50 -6.22
N THR A 122 -20.99 11.39 -6.72
CA THR A 122 -20.93 12.00 -8.05
C THR A 122 -21.11 13.52 -7.93
N PHE A 123 -20.42 14.30 -8.77
CA PHE A 123 -20.55 15.74 -8.86
C PHE A 123 -20.58 16.17 -10.33
N GLY A 124 -21.39 17.18 -10.60
CA GLY A 124 -21.29 17.93 -11.85
C GLY A 124 -22.00 17.31 -13.04
N GLU A 125 -22.79 16.26 -12.83
CA GLU A 125 -23.73 15.74 -13.83
C GLU A 125 -24.61 16.90 -14.36
N GLY A 126 -24.44 17.25 -15.63
CA GLY A 126 -25.20 18.35 -16.24
C GLY A 126 -24.63 19.75 -16.05
N TYR A 127 -23.51 19.92 -15.34
CA TYR A 127 -22.95 21.24 -15.00
C TYR A 127 -21.46 21.41 -15.30
N LEU A 128 -20.73 20.34 -15.62
CA LEU A 128 -19.30 20.41 -15.92
C LEU A 128 -19.04 20.46 -17.43
N VAL A 129 -18.50 21.57 -17.93
CA VAL A 129 -18.06 21.67 -19.32
C VAL A 129 -16.56 21.39 -19.40
N LYS A 130 -16.16 20.36 -20.14
CA LYS A 130 -14.75 20.01 -20.41
C LYS A 130 -13.84 20.07 -19.17
N PRO A 131 -14.18 19.38 -18.06
CA PRO A 131 -13.31 19.35 -16.90
C PRO A 131 -11.93 18.77 -17.26
N ARG A 132 -10.88 19.27 -16.58
CA ARG A 132 -9.47 18.86 -16.77
C ARG A 132 -8.92 18.34 -15.45
N ASP A 133 -8.05 17.35 -15.53
CA ASP A 133 -7.27 16.93 -14.35
C ASP A 133 -6.21 18.00 -14.06
N ALA A 134 -6.30 18.62 -12.88
CA ALA A 134 -5.35 19.61 -12.41
C ALA A 134 -4.64 19.04 -11.17
N ARG A 135 -3.32 18.84 -11.28
CA ARG A 135 -2.51 18.27 -10.19
C ARG A 135 -1.54 19.31 -9.63
N PRO A 136 -1.64 19.62 -8.33
CA PRO A 136 -0.62 20.42 -7.67
C PRO A 136 0.69 19.62 -7.60
N LEU A 137 1.80 20.31 -7.84
CA LEU A 137 3.15 19.78 -7.69
C LEU A 137 3.73 20.17 -6.32
N LEU A 138 4.74 19.43 -5.87
CA LEU A 138 5.42 19.67 -4.59
C LEU A 138 6.06 21.05 -4.49
N ASN A 139 6.31 21.72 -5.62
CA ASN A 139 6.87 23.07 -5.69
C ASN A 139 5.78 24.17 -5.84
N ASN A 140 4.52 23.87 -5.49
CA ASN A 140 3.36 24.75 -5.70
C ASN A 140 3.03 25.09 -7.16
N GLY A 141 3.64 24.42 -8.14
CA GLY A 141 3.19 24.46 -9.52
C GLY A 141 1.89 23.66 -9.72
N VAL A 142 1.22 23.85 -10.86
CA VAL A 142 0.04 23.05 -11.25
C VAL A 142 0.26 22.51 -12.65
N ILE A 143 0.11 21.20 -12.83
CA ILE A 143 -0.02 20.57 -14.15
C ILE A 143 -1.50 20.50 -14.48
N ILE A 144 -1.87 21.00 -15.66
CA ILE A 144 -3.20 20.81 -16.24
C ILE A 144 -3.02 19.82 -17.40
N SER A 145 -3.64 18.65 -17.30
CA SER A 145 -3.67 17.67 -18.39
C SER A 145 -4.87 17.96 -19.29
N THR A 146 -4.63 18.20 -20.57
CA THR A 146 -5.65 18.48 -21.59
C THR A 146 -6.05 17.26 -22.39
#